data_AF-A0A2N6NTE7-F1
#
_entry.id   AF-A0A2N6NTE7-F1
#
_cell.length_a   1.000
_cell.length_b   1.000
_cell.length_c   1.000
_cell.angle_alpha   90.00
_cell.angle_beta   90.00
_cell.angle_gamma   90.00
#
_symmetry.space_group_name_H-M   'P 1'
#
loop_
_entity.id
_entity.type
_entity.pdbx_description
1 polymer ?
#
loop_
_entity_poly.entity_id
_entity_poly.type
_entity_poly.pdbx_seq_one_letter_code
_entity_poly.pdbx_strand_id
1 'polypeptide(L)'
;MSSLGISSSAQLPEDDSRSRAADRLSKQLANIGNGGGSPGLSLQDSLINKLKGDEAQGAVDPLAGMPDADKWGLKGMRTLMNNHPDYHALVVGMDPNSLGLDIQSPDPISTQIYSLFDDNLPKPTVHASKFRLPDCYNVTNVQAIETKTASFNEETLFWIFYSCPADIKQQMAAQELHGRNWRWHRKLQIWLTKDEQMAPQMLGPSHERGWYIVWDASHWQKERREITLHYSDLETAVNSGAVGA
;
A
#
# COMPACT_ATOMS: atom_id res chain seq x y z
N MET A 1 15.95 -25.24 61.33
CA MET A 1 17.18 -25.69 60.62
C MET A 1 16.68 -26.24 59.28
N SER A 2 16.52 -25.42 58.24
CA SER A 2 17.53 -24.81 57.36
C SER A 2 17.91 -25.72 56.18
N SER A 3 17.97 -25.08 55.00
CA SER A 3 18.51 -25.47 53.68
C SER A 3 17.45 -25.87 52.63
N LEU A 4 17.06 -25.03 51.65
CA LEU A 4 17.79 -24.46 50.48
C LEU A 4 18.20 -25.57 49.49
N GLY A 5 17.60 -25.69 48.30
CA GLY A 5 17.90 -25.00 47.02
C GLY A 5 18.00 -26.11 45.95
N ILE A 6 17.72 -26.02 44.65
CA ILE A 6 17.74 -24.98 43.60
C ILE A 6 16.79 -25.48 42.50
N SER A 7 15.90 -24.63 41.96
CA SER A 7 15.19 -24.89 40.70
C SER A 7 15.82 -24.03 39.61
N SER A 8 16.36 -24.66 38.57
CA SER A 8 16.95 -23.99 37.42
C SER A 8 15.86 -23.59 36.44
N SER A 9 15.60 -22.28 36.33
CA SER A 9 14.79 -21.67 35.28
C SER A 9 15.55 -21.72 33.96
N ALA A 10 15.00 -22.38 32.94
CA ALA A 10 15.45 -22.26 31.57
C ALA A 10 14.74 -21.07 30.91
N GLN A 11 15.46 -19.97 30.72
CA GLN A 11 15.02 -18.79 29.99
C GLN A 11 15.04 -19.10 28.48
N LEU A 12 13.90 -18.94 27.79
CA LEU A 12 13.83 -18.93 26.32
C LEU A 12 14.28 -17.55 25.80
N PRO A 13 15.00 -17.46 24.67
CA PRO A 13 15.47 -16.19 24.15
C PRO A 13 14.34 -15.41 23.48
N GLU A 14 14.17 -14.14 23.85
CA GLU A 14 13.16 -13.24 23.29
C GLU A 14 13.54 -12.69 21.91
N ASP A 15 12.47 -12.36 21.19
CA ASP A 15 12.29 -12.03 19.78
C ASP A 15 12.95 -10.70 19.36
N ASP A 16 14.28 -10.71 19.16
CA ASP A 16 15.09 -9.55 18.74
C ASP A 16 14.98 -9.23 17.22
N SER A 17 14.23 -10.05 16.47
CA SER A 17 14.10 -9.93 15.01
C SER A 17 13.02 -8.94 14.60
N ARG A 18 11.96 -8.80 15.40
CA ARG A 18 10.87 -7.85 15.14
C ARG A 18 11.28 -6.40 15.35
N SER A 19 12.16 -6.12 16.33
CA SER A 19 12.65 -4.74 16.55
C SER A 19 13.51 -4.27 15.38
N ARG A 20 14.37 -5.15 14.84
CA ARG A 20 15.22 -4.87 13.67
C ARG A 20 14.42 -4.67 12.37
N ALA A 21 13.31 -5.38 12.20
CA ALA A 21 12.42 -5.20 11.05
C ALA A 21 11.68 -3.85 11.12
N ALA A 22 11.18 -3.48 12.30
CA ALA A 22 10.53 -2.18 12.52
C ALA A 22 11.51 -0.99 12.32
N ASP A 23 12.77 -1.15 12.75
CA ASP A 23 13.82 -0.14 12.57
C ASP A 23 14.32 0.00 11.13
N ARG A 24 14.16 -1.04 10.29
CA ARG A 24 14.45 -0.98 8.85
C ARG A 24 13.33 -0.26 8.09
N LEU A 25 12.09 -0.50 8.49
CA LEU A 25 10.89 0.12 7.90
C LEU A 25 10.84 1.62 8.20
N SER A 26 11.19 2.03 9.42
CA SER A 26 11.27 3.45 9.80
C SER A 26 12.39 4.20 9.06
N LYS A 27 13.52 3.54 8.78
CA LYS A 27 14.63 4.11 7.98
C LYS A 27 14.33 4.19 6.49
N GLN A 28 13.55 3.26 5.93
CA GLN A 28 13.08 3.35 4.54
C GLN A 28 12.05 4.47 4.34
N LEU A 29 11.18 4.72 5.32
CA LEU A 29 10.20 5.80 5.27
C LEU A 29 10.83 7.20 5.41
N ALA A 30 11.95 7.32 6.14
CA ALA A 30 12.67 8.59 6.28
C ALA A 30 13.35 9.07 4.98
N ASN A 31 13.59 8.18 4.02
CA ASN A 31 14.30 8.51 2.77
C ASN A 31 13.37 8.98 1.62
N ILE A 32 12.06 9.05 1.88
CA ILE A 32 11.05 9.51 0.90
C ILE A 32 10.78 11.02 1.04
N GLY A 33 11.31 11.65 2.09
CA GLY A 33 11.10 13.07 2.40
C GLY A 33 12.08 14.05 1.76
N ASN A 34 12.36 13.96 0.45
CA ASN A 34 12.93 15.11 -0.28
C ASN A 34 12.79 14.96 -1.80
N GLY A 35 11.84 15.69 -2.40
CA GLY A 35 11.71 15.76 -3.87
C GLY A 35 10.27 16.02 -4.28
N GLY A 36 9.94 17.29 -4.51
CA GLY A 36 8.61 17.73 -4.89
C GLY A 36 8.19 17.31 -6.30
N GLY A 37 6.88 17.39 -6.53
CA GLY A 37 6.26 17.37 -7.86
C GLY A 37 5.64 16.04 -8.25
N SER A 38 4.35 15.88 -7.98
CA SER A 38 3.51 14.84 -8.57
C SER A 38 3.45 14.97 -10.10
N PRO A 39 3.47 13.86 -10.85
CA PRO A 39 2.70 13.73 -12.07
C PRO A 39 1.84 12.45 -12.03
N GLY A 40 1.06 12.29 -10.97
CA GLY A 40 0.03 11.26 -10.91
C GLY A 40 -1.17 11.74 -11.71
N LEU A 41 -1.19 11.44 -13.01
CA LEU A 41 -2.35 11.37 -13.93
C LEU A 41 -1.86 11.11 -15.39
N SER A 42 -0.55 11.22 -15.67
CA SER A 42 -0.02 11.18 -17.04
C SER A 42 0.33 9.78 -17.57
N LEU A 43 0.46 8.75 -16.73
CA LEU A 43 0.97 7.44 -17.18
C LEU A 43 -0.07 6.62 -17.94
N GLN A 44 -1.33 6.68 -17.52
CA GLN A 44 -2.43 5.95 -18.18
C GLN A 44 -2.80 6.60 -19.52
N ASP A 45 -2.90 7.93 -19.57
CA ASP A 45 -3.14 8.67 -20.82
C ASP A 45 -1.96 8.55 -21.80
N SER A 46 -0.73 8.43 -21.30
CA SER A 46 0.44 8.18 -22.16
C SER A 46 0.46 6.75 -22.71
N LEU A 47 -0.01 5.75 -21.93
CA LEU A 47 -0.15 4.37 -22.41
C LEU A 47 -1.29 4.23 -23.41
N ILE A 48 -2.43 4.89 -23.17
CA ILE A 48 -3.59 4.87 -24.08
C ILE A 48 -3.27 5.59 -25.39
N ASN A 49 -2.57 6.74 -25.34
CA ASN A 49 -2.12 7.41 -26.56
C ASN A 49 -1.01 6.64 -27.29
N LYS A 50 -0.17 5.89 -26.57
CA LYS A 50 0.86 5.01 -27.18
C LYS A 50 0.23 3.80 -27.88
N LEU A 51 -0.79 3.20 -27.29
CA LEU A 51 -1.57 2.11 -27.91
C LEU A 51 -2.34 2.60 -29.15
N LYS A 52 -2.88 3.82 -29.11
CA LYS A 52 -3.60 4.43 -30.24
C LYS A 52 -2.67 4.88 -31.38
N GLY A 53 -1.37 5.05 -31.11
CA GLY A 53 -0.33 5.29 -32.11
C GLY A 53 0.16 4.01 -32.80
N ASP A 54 0.20 2.88 -32.08
CA ASP A 54 0.67 1.59 -32.59
C ASP A 54 -0.39 0.82 -33.40
N GLU A 55 -1.69 1.07 -33.21
CA GLU A 55 -2.75 0.44 -34.03
C GLU A 55 -2.77 0.92 -35.50
N ALA A 56 -2.06 2.00 -35.84
CA ALA A 56 -1.97 2.50 -37.21
C ALA A 56 -0.81 1.92 -38.02
N GLN A 57 0.11 1.17 -37.40
CA GLN A 57 1.27 0.57 -38.08
C GLN A 57 1.49 -0.83 -37.51
N GLY A 58 0.95 -1.85 -38.20
CA GLY A 58 1.17 -3.25 -37.83
C GLY A 58 2.67 -3.56 -37.67
N ALA A 59 2.99 -4.48 -36.75
CA ALA A 59 4.34 -4.88 -36.31
C ALA A 59 5.47 -4.55 -37.31
N VAL A 60 6.00 -3.33 -37.21
CA VAL A 60 7.08 -2.86 -38.06
C VAL A 60 8.34 -3.50 -37.53
N ASP A 61 9.02 -4.32 -38.32
CA ASP A 61 10.33 -4.87 -37.94
C ASP A 61 11.27 -3.70 -37.64
N PRO A 62 11.72 -3.51 -36.38
CA PRO A 62 12.56 -2.38 -36.00
C PRO A 62 13.94 -2.36 -36.70
N LEU A 63 14.29 -3.46 -37.40
CA LEU A 63 15.49 -3.59 -38.21
C LEU A 63 15.19 -3.63 -39.73
N ALA A 64 13.98 -3.30 -40.15
CA ALA A 64 13.61 -3.23 -41.56
C ALA A 64 14.55 -2.27 -42.33
N GLY A 65 15.18 -2.78 -43.39
CA GLY A 65 16.11 -2.03 -44.23
C GLY A 65 17.60 -2.24 -43.92
N MET A 66 17.95 -3.02 -42.89
CA MET A 66 19.34 -3.47 -42.69
C MET A 66 19.66 -4.72 -43.53
N PRO A 67 20.89 -4.85 -44.07
CA PRO A 67 21.33 -6.09 -44.70
C PRO A 67 21.38 -7.23 -43.68
N ASP A 68 21.15 -8.47 -44.10
CA ASP A 68 21.01 -9.63 -43.19
C ASP A 68 22.20 -9.80 -42.24
N ALA A 69 23.43 -9.54 -42.72
CA ALA A 69 24.63 -9.61 -41.90
C ALA A 69 24.65 -8.57 -40.76
N ASP A 70 24.07 -7.39 -40.99
CA ASP A 70 23.94 -6.34 -39.97
C ASP A 70 22.74 -6.59 -39.07
N LYS A 71 21.62 -7.05 -39.65
CA LYS A 71 20.36 -7.33 -38.95
C LYS A 71 20.54 -8.39 -37.86
N TRP A 72 21.18 -9.50 -38.18
CA TRP A 72 21.42 -10.61 -37.25
C TRP A 72 22.79 -10.54 -36.56
N GLY A 73 23.56 -9.49 -36.84
CA GLY A 73 24.87 -9.25 -36.25
C GLY A 73 24.84 -8.32 -35.03
N LEU A 74 26.01 -8.03 -34.49
CA LEU A 74 26.20 -7.14 -33.33
C LEU A 74 25.63 -5.72 -33.57
N LYS A 75 25.62 -5.27 -34.83
CA LYS A 75 25.09 -3.96 -35.22
C LYS A 75 23.57 -3.89 -35.05
N GLY A 76 22.84 -4.90 -35.50
CA GLY A 76 21.39 -5.03 -35.28
C GLY A 76 21.05 -5.09 -33.80
N MET A 77 21.76 -5.93 -33.04
CA MET A 77 21.58 -6.02 -31.58
C MET A 77 21.82 -4.69 -30.87
N ARG A 78 22.91 -3.98 -31.20
CA ARG A 78 23.21 -2.67 -30.60
C ARG A 78 22.20 -1.60 -30.99
N THR A 79 21.68 -1.66 -32.22
CA THR A 79 20.63 -0.75 -32.68
C THR A 79 19.34 -0.97 -31.89
N LEU A 80 18.93 -2.22 -31.69
CA LEU A 80 17.79 -2.56 -30.83
C LEU A 80 18.00 -2.09 -29.39
N MET A 81 19.15 -2.42 -28.81
CA MET A 81 19.46 -2.14 -27.41
C MET A 81 19.58 -0.65 -27.08
N ASN A 82 19.91 0.20 -28.07
CA ASN A 82 20.04 1.65 -27.88
C ASN A 82 18.76 2.42 -28.22
N ASN A 83 18.00 1.96 -29.22
CA ASN A 83 16.83 2.68 -29.71
C ASN A 83 15.53 2.22 -29.05
N HIS A 84 15.51 1.02 -28.47
CA HIS A 84 14.31 0.41 -27.91
C HIS A 84 14.53 -0.08 -26.46
N PRO A 85 13.87 0.55 -25.46
CA PRO A 85 14.09 0.24 -24.04
C PRO A 85 13.60 -1.16 -23.62
N ASP A 86 12.60 -1.71 -24.31
CA ASP A 86 12.11 -3.07 -24.17
C ASP A 86 13.14 -4.11 -24.64
N TYR A 87 13.76 -3.91 -25.80
CA TYR A 87 14.86 -4.77 -26.25
C TYR A 87 16.11 -4.61 -25.37
N HIS A 88 16.35 -3.41 -24.85
CA HIS A 88 17.39 -3.18 -23.85
C HIS A 88 17.17 -4.07 -22.62
N ALA A 89 15.95 -4.09 -22.07
CA ALA A 89 15.60 -4.93 -20.92
C ALA A 89 15.71 -6.43 -21.22
N LEU A 90 15.41 -6.88 -22.45
CA LEU A 90 15.58 -8.28 -22.85
C LEU A 90 17.05 -8.72 -22.92
N VAL A 91 17.94 -7.84 -23.38
CA VAL A 91 19.38 -8.16 -23.57
C VAL A 91 20.17 -7.97 -22.28
N VAL A 92 19.93 -6.88 -21.55
CA VAL A 92 20.66 -6.52 -20.34
C VAL A 92 20.04 -7.15 -19.09
N GLY A 93 18.75 -7.47 -19.15
CA GLY A 93 17.97 -7.91 -18.01
C GLY A 93 17.35 -6.74 -17.24
N MET A 94 16.51 -7.10 -16.27
CA MET A 94 15.87 -6.17 -15.32
C MET A 94 16.25 -6.58 -13.91
N ASP A 95 16.41 -5.60 -13.01
CA ASP A 95 16.63 -5.86 -11.59
C ASP A 95 15.32 -6.41 -10.98
N PRO A 96 15.28 -7.63 -10.43
CA PRO A 96 14.05 -8.15 -9.86
C PRO A 96 13.56 -7.35 -8.65
N ASN A 97 14.46 -6.65 -7.94
CA ASN A 97 14.03 -5.76 -6.84
C ASN A 97 13.21 -4.57 -7.36
N SER A 98 13.40 -4.16 -8.63
CA SER A 98 12.56 -3.12 -9.24
C SER A 98 11.14 -3.58 -9.50
N LEU A 99 10.87 -4.89 -9.41
CA LEU A 99 9.54 -5.50 -9.53
C LEU A 99 8.93 -5.83 -8.16
N GLY A 100 9.49 -5.31 -7.07
CA GLY A 100 9.01 -5.57 -5.71
C GLY A 100 9.31 -6.98 -5.19
N LEU A 101 10.19 -7.75 -5.88
CA LEU A 101 10.66 -9.06 -5.41
C LEU A 101 11.84 -8.86 -4.45
N ASP A 102 11.64 -9.13 -3.15
CA ASP A 102 12.73 -9.08 -2.17
C ASP A 102 13.55 -10.38 -2.19
N ILE A 103 14.59 -10.40 -3.03
CA ILE A 103 15.52 -11.54 -3.14
C ILE A 103 16.39 -11.70 -1.88
N GLN A 104 16.49 -10.67 -1.04
CA GLN A 104 17.29 -10.72 0.18
C GLN A 104 16.52 -11.32 1.36
N SER A 105 15.21 -11.51 1.21
CA SER A 105 14.40 -12.14 2.25
C SER A 105 14.80 -13.61 2.44
N PRO A 106 14.90 -14.09 3.69
CA PRO A 106 15.17 -15.51 3.97
C PRO A 106 13.95 -16.41 3.69
N ASP A 107 12.79 -15.81 3.43
CA ASP A 107 11.53 -16.52 3.19
C ASP A 107 11.41 -16.95 1.72
N PRO A 108 10.84 -18.13 1.44
CA PRO A 108 10.70 -18.59 0.06
C PRO A 108 9.64 -17.78 -0.70
N ILE A 109 10.04 -17.23 -1.85
CA ILE A 109 9.18 -16.47 -2.78
C ILE A 109 7.89 -17.24 -3.13
N SER A 110 7.95 -18.57 -3.24
CA SER A 110 6.80 -19.43 -3.57
C SER A 110 5.65 -19.37 -2.57
N THR A 111 5.91 -18.90 -1.34
CA THR A 111 4.89 -18.77 -0.28
C THR A 111 4.29 -17.37 -0.21
N GLN A 112 4.82 -16.42 -0.97
CA GLN A 112 4.36 -15.04 -1.02
C GLN A 112 3.52 -14.82 -2.28
N ILE A 113 2.39 -14.12 -2.14
CA ILE A 113 1.51 -13.81 -3.28
C ILE A 113 1.91 -12.46 -3.84
N TYR A 114 2.60 -12.48 -4.98
CA TYR A 114 2.92 -11.31 -5.77
C TYR A 114 1.80 -11.01 -6.76
N SER A 115 1.45 -9.74 -6.88
CA SER A 115 0.60 -9.27 -7.97
C SER A 115 1.48 -8.97 -9.19
N LEU A 116 1.01 -9.33 -10.39
CA LEU A 116 1.68 -8.94 -11.63
C LEU A 116 1.44 -7.48 -12.02
N PHE A 117 0.51 -6.81 -11.32
CA PHE A 117 0.03 -5.47 -11.66
C PHE A 117 0.13 -4.48 -10.50
N ASP A 118 0.55 -4.94 -9.31
CA ASP A 118 0.62 -4.10 -8.12
C ASP A 118 2.04 -4.16 -7.56
N ASP A 119 2.61 -2.98 -7.33
CA ASP A 119 3.95 -2.80 -6.75
C ASP A 119 3.93 -2.96 -5.22
N ASN A 120 2.75 -3.17 -4.63
CA ASN A 120 2.62 -3.43 -3.21
C ASN A 120 3.30 -4.75 -2.83
N LEU A 121 4.11 -4.71 -1.77
CA LEU A 121 4.71 -5.89 -1.17
C LEU A 121 3.61 -6.94 -0.88
N PRO A 122 3.87 -8.24 -1.10
CA PRO A 122 2.95 -9.30 -0.75
C PRO A 122 2.46 -9.12 0.68
N LYS A 123 1.18 -8.76 0.86
CA LYS A 123 0.56 -8.89 2.18
C LYS A 123 0.63 -10.38 2.53
N PRO A 124 1.01 -10.77 3.76
CA PRO A 124 0.91 -12.15 4.18
C PRO A 124 -0.55 -12.57 4.11
N THR A 125 -0.93 -13.18 2.99
CA THR A 125 -2.26 -13.68 2.80
C THR A 125 -2.35 -14.96 3.63
N VAL A 126 -3.25 -14.98 4.60
CA VAL A 126 -3.69 -16.20 5.29
C VAL A 126 -4.13 -17.29 4.28
N HIS A 127 -4.40 -16.89 3.03
CA HIS A 127 -4.78 -17.73 1.90
C HIS A 127 -3.63 -18.38 1.13
N ALA A 128 -2.36 -18.04 1.38
CA ALA A 128 -1.22 -18.63 0.66
C ALA A 128 -1.00 -20.12 1.01
N SER A 129 -1.39 -20.52 2.22
CA SER A 129 -1.47 -21.92 2.61
C SER A 129 -2.92 -22.38 2.52
N LYS A 130 -3.15 -23.48 1.81
CA LYS A 130 -4.44 -24.17 1.75
C LYS A 130 -4.73 -24.80 3.12
N PHE A 131 -5.04 -23.99 4.12
CA PHE A 131 -5.52 -24.48 5.41
C PHE A 131 -6.93 -25.04 5.19
N ARG A 132 -7.12 -26.32 5.51
CA ARG A 132 -8.47 -26.89 5.60
C ARG A 132 -9.10 -26.37 6.89
N LEU A 133 -9.94 -25.35 6.78
CA LEU A 133 -10.75 -24.91 7.92
C LEU A 133 -11.73 -26.02 8.28
N PRO A 134 -11.83 -26.41 9.56
CA PRO A 134 -12.92 -27.27 10.02
C PRO A 134 -14.29 -26.64 9.72
N ASP A 135 -15.27 -27.48 9.40
CA ASP A 135 -16.62 -27.02 9.00
C ASP A 135 -17.31 -26.18 10.09
N CYS A 136 -16.95 -26.38 11.36
CA CYS A 136 -17.48 -25.60 12.49
C CYS A 136 -17.10 -24.10 12.47
N TYR A 137 -16.09 -23.69 11.68
CA TYR A 137 -15.75 -22.28 11.49
C TYR A 137 -16.49 -21.63 10.31
N ASN A 138 -17.18 -22.41 9.48
CA ASN A 138 -17.93 -21.88 8.35
C ASN A 138 -19.36 -21.51 8.77
N VAL A 139 -19.55 -20.26 9.20
CA VAL A 139 -20.84 -19.74 9.62
C VAL A 139 -21.49 -18.94 8.48
N THR A 140 -22.53 -19.49 7.87
CA THR A 140 -23.27 -18.83 6.78
C THR A 140 -24.47 -18.00 7.25
N ASN A 141 -24.85 -18.11 8.53
CA ASN A 141 -26.00 -17.40 9.10
C ASN A 141 -25.65 -15.99 9.61
N VAL A 142 -24.82 -15.26 8.86
CA VAL A 142 -24.42 -13.89 9.22
C VAL A 142 -24.96 -12.94 8.16
N GLN A 143 -25.49 -11.80 8.60
CA GLN A 143 -25.94 -10.74 7.71
C GLN A 143 -24.77 -10.20 6.87
N ALA A 144 -25.07 -9.74 5.65
CA ALA A 144 -24.09 -9.12 4.79
C ALA A 144 -23.41 -7.93 5.48
N ILE A 145 -22.12 -7.74 5.20
CA ILE A 145 -21.31 -6.66 5.79
C ILE A 145 -21.97 -5.29 5.55
N GLU A 146 -22.60 -5.12 4.40
CA GLU A 146 -23.24 -3.88 3.98
C GLU A 146 -24.33 -3.43 4.94
N THR A 147 -25.17 -4.37 5.37
CA THR A 147 -26.27 -4.11 6.32
C THR A 147 -25.75 -3.87 7.73
N LYS A 148 -24.61 -4.46 8.09
CA LYS A 148 -24.08 -4.45 9.46
C LYS A 148 -23.02 -3.39 9.71
N THR A 149 -22.56 -2.66 8.70
CA THR A 149 -21.40 -1.76 8.79
C THR A 149 -21.54 -0.71 9.90
N ALA A 150 -22.74 -0.14 10.06
CA ALA A 150 -23.03 0.85 11.11
C ALA A 150 -22.87 0.31 12.55
N SER A 151 -22.94 -1.01 12.74
CA SER A 151 -22.80 -1.65 14.06
C SER A 151 -21.36 -1.97 14.46
N PHE A 152 -20.39 -1.83 13.53
CA PHE A 152 -19.01 -2.16 13.83
C PHE A 152 -18.32 -1.13 14.72
N ASN A 153 -17.31 -1.56 15.46
CA ASN A 153 -16.45 -0.63 16.20
C ASN A 153 -15.54 0.15 15.25
N GLU A 154 -15.03 1.30 15.69
CA GLU A 154 -14.13 2.15 14.88
C GLU A 154 -12.88 1.39 14.43
N GLU A 155 -12.28 0.60 15.32
CA GLU A 155 -11.12 -0.25 15.01
C GLU A 155 -11.39 -1.23 13.86
N THR A 156 -12.58 -1.84 13.83
CA THR A 156 -12.99 -2.72 12.73
C THR A 156 -13.19 -1.95 11.44
N LEU A 157 -13.73 -0.73 11.50
CA LEU A 157 -13.86 0.13 10.32
C LEU A 157 -12.49 0.54 9.77
N PHE A 158 -11.52 0.86 10.63
CA PHE A 158 -10.14 1.10 10.22
C PHE A 158 -9.52 -0.16 9.60
N TRP A 159 -9.76 -1.34 10.19
CA TRP A 159 -9.33 -2.60 9.61
C TRP A 159 -9.84 -2.80 8.19
N ILE A 160 -11.15 -2.60 7.96
CA ILE A 160 -11.75 -2.71 6.63
C ILE A 160 -11.14 -1.69 5.66
N PHE A 161 -10.97 -0.44 6.10
CA PHE A 161 -10.45 0.65 5.29
C PHE A 161 -9.02 0.40 4.79
N TYR A 162 -8.13 -0.14 5.64
CA TYR A 162 -6.73 -0.43 5.26
C TYR A 162 -6.53 -1.81 4.62
N SER A 163 -7.45 -2.76 4.86
CA SER A 163 -7.34 -4.13 4.33
C SER A 163 -7.89 -4.27 2.92
N CYS A 164 -8.92 -3.50 2.55
CA CYS A 164 -9.63 -3.61 1.28
C CYS A 164 -9.49 -2.34 0.40
N PRO A 165 -8.29 -1.96 -0.06
CA PRO A 165 -8.13 -0.80 -0.93
C PRO A 165 -8.89 -1.00 -2.26
N ALA A 166 -9.45 0.09 -2.79
CA ALA A 166 -10.21 0.11 -4.05
C ALA A 166 -11.43 -0.84 -4.08
N ASP A 167 -12.00 -1.13 -2.91
CA ASP A 167 -13.19 -1.96 -2.74
C ASP A 167 -14.36 -1.11 -2.21
N ILE A 168 -15.60 -1.48 -2.55
CA ILE A 168 -16.80 -0.84 -2.01
C ILE A 168 -16.81 -0.87 -0.47
N LYS A 169 -16.25 -1.93 0.14
CA LYS A 169 -16.12 -2.06 1.60
C LYS A 169 -15.31 -0.92 2.22
N GLN A 170 -14.25 -0.44 1.55
CA GLN A 170 -13.46 0.70 2.03
C GLN A 170 -14.29 1.98 2.02
N GLN A 171 -15.07 2.21 0.96
CA GLN A 171 -15.95 3.37 0.86
C GLN A 171 -17.01 3.36 1.98
N MET A 172 -17.61 2.20 2.24
CA MET A 172 -18.60 2.04 3.32
C MET A 172 -18.00 2.33 4.70
N ALA A 173 -16.80 1.81 4.97
CA ALA A 173 -16.10 2.09 6.22
C ALA A 173 -15.75 3.57 6.37
N ALA A 174 -15.28 4.22 5.29
CA ALA A 174 -14.98 5.64 5.28
C ALA A 174 -16.23 6.50 5.55
N GLN A 175 -17.37 6.15 4.96
CA GLN A 175 -18.64 6.86 5.18
C GLN A 175 -19.10 6.75 6.65
N GLU A 176 -19.01 5.56 7.24
CA GLU A 176 -19.37 5.34 8.64
C GLU A 176 -18.42 6.09 9.59
N LEU A 177 -17.11 6.04 9.34
CA LEU A 177 -16.11 6.83 10.08
C LEU A 177 -16.41 8.33 9.99
N HIS A 178 -16.77 8.83 8.80
CA HIS A 178 -17.17 10.22 8.62
C HIS A 178 -18.42 10.59 9.43
N GLY A 179 -19.41 9.68 9.50
CA GLY A 179 -20.58 9.81 10.36
C GLY A 179 -20.23 9.90 11.86
N ARG A 180 -19.11 9.29 12.27
CA ARG A 180 -18.58 9.30 13.65
C ARG A 180 -17.57 10.43 13.91
N ASN A 181 -17.62 11.50 13.12
CA ASN A 181 -16.73 12.67 13.22
C ASN A 181 -15.25 12.42 12.91
N TRP A 182 -14.90 11.26 12.35
CA TRP A 182 -13.56 11.07 11.80
C TRP A 182 -13.42 11.77 10.46
N ARG A 183 -12.23 12.32 10.19
CA ARG A 183 -11.91 13.01 8.94
C ARG A 183 -10.62 12.45 8.38
N TRP A 184 -10.61 12.26 7.07
CA TRP A 184 -9.42 11.81 6.36
C TRP A 184 -8.56 13.00 5.96
N HIS A 185 -7.29 12.96 6.33
CA HIS A 185 -6.29 13.95 5.94
C HIS A 185 -5.57 13.46 4.67
N ARG A 186 -5.84 14.08 3.52
CA ARG A 186 -5.41 13.58 2.20
C ARG A 186 -3.89 13.51 2.04
N LYS A 187 -3.15 14.51 2.54
CA LYS A 187 -1.68 14.54 2.44
C LYS A 187 -0.96 13.57 3.38
N LEU A 188 -1.40 13.51 4.64
CA LEU A 188 -0.82 12.64 5.66
C LEU A 188 -1.34 11.19 5.57
N GLN A 189 -2.44 10.98 4.85
CA GLN A 189 -3.12 9.69 4.70
C GLN A 189 -3.45 9.06 6.06
N ILE A 190 -4.02 9.86 6.95
CA ILE A 190 -4.44 9.44 8.29
C ILE A 190 -5.87 9.85 8.58
N TRP A 191 -6.54 9.06 9.42
CA TRP A 191 -7.81 9.43 10.02
C TRP A 191 -7.56 10.19 11.33
N LEU A 192 -8.26 11.32 11.49
CA LEU A 192 -8.19 12.13 12.71
C LEU A 192 -9.59 12.58 13.16
N THR A 193 -9.73 12.83 14.45
CA THR A 193 -10.92 13.44 15.05
C THR A 193 -10.51 14.47 16.09
N LYS A 194 -11.40 15.42 16.38
CA LYS A 194 -11.15 16.46 17.39
C LYS A 194 -11.06 15.81 18.76
N ASP A 195 -10.07 16.23 19.54
CA ASP A 195 -9.99 15.87 20.95
C ASP A 195 -11.06 16.65 21.73
N GLU A 196 -11.98 15.94 22.38
CA GLU A 196 -13.06 16.54 23.16
C GLU A 196 -12.53 17.31 24.38
N GLN A 197 -11.35 16.96 24.88
CA GLN A 197 -10.75 17.60 26.05
C GLN A 197 -10.03 18.91 25.74
N MET A 198 -9.58 19.11 24.49
CA MET A 198 -8.81 20.29 24.10
C MET A 198 -9.26 20.82 22.74
N ALA A 199 -10.03 21.91 22.78
CA ALA A 199 -10.45 22.60 21.58
C ALA A 199 -9.23 23.19 20.82
N PRO A 200 -9.17 23.05 19.50
CA PRO A 200 -8.09 23.61 18.71
C PRO A 200 -8.14 25.14 18.70
N GLN A 201 -6.96 25.76 18.67
CA GLN A 201 -6.80 27.20 18.50
C GLN A 201 -6.95 27.55 17.02
N MET A 202 -7.91 28.42 16.72
CA MET A 202 -8.06 29.00 15.38
C MET A 202 -6.90 29.96 15.11
N LEU A 203 -6.01 29.62 14.18
CA LEU A 203 -4.91 30.49 13.73
C LEU A 203 -5.38 31.43 12.61
N GLY A 204 -6.37 31.01 11.83
CA GLY A 204 -7.00 31.81 10.79
C GLY A 204 -8.29 31.15 10.27
N PRO A 205 -8.93 31.73 9.25
CA PRO A 205 -10.19 31.21 8.69
C PRO A 205 -10.03 29.88 7.94
N SER A 206 -8.80 29.53 7.54
CA SER A 206 -8.51 28.35 6.71
C SER A 206 -7.77 27.22 7.42
N HIS A 207 -7.29 27.48 8.65
CA HIS A 207 -6.48 26.52 9.39
C HIS A 207 -6.57 26.74 10.90
N GLU A 208 -6.53 25.61 11.62
CA GLU A 208 -6.55 25.53 13.07
C GLU A 208 -5.35 24.72 13.55
N ARG A 209 -4.87 24.98 14.76
CA ARG A 209 -3.82 24.19 15.41
C ARG A 209 -4.34 23.66 16.73
N GLY A 210 -4.20 22.37 16.97
CA GLY A 210 -4.62 21.79 18.23
C GLY A 210 -4.24 20.34 18.36
N TRP A 211 -4.72 19.74 19.44
CA TRP A 211 -4.57 18.31 19.69
C TRP A 211 -5.72 17.55 19.03
N TYR A 212 -5.35 16.52 18.29
CA TYR A 212 -6.28 15.60 17.64
C TYR A 212 -6.00 14.18 18.09
N ILE A 213 -7.02 13.35 18.01
CA ILE A 213 -6.88 11.91 18.13
C ILE A 213 -6.70 11.37 16.71
N VAL A 214 -5.57 10.73 16.47
CA VAL A 214 -5.19 10.12 15.18
C VAL A 214 -5.24 8.61 15.32
N TRP A 215 -5.71 7.92 14.28
CA TRP A 215 -5.54 6.47 14.18
C TRP A 215 -4.17 6.12 13.59
N ASP A 216 -3.31 5.49 14.39
CA ASP A 216 -2.03 4.98 13.94
C ASP A 216 -2.20 3.56 13.38
N ALA A 217 -2.10 3.42 12.05
CA ALA A 217 -2.21 2.14 11.37
C ALA A 217 -0.99 1.22 11.56
N SER A 218 0.17 1.76 11.96
CA SER A 218 1.39 0.97 12.19
C SER A 218 1.36 0.28 13.55
N HIS A 219 0.93 1.00 14.59
CA HIS A 219 0.83 0.46 15.96
C HIS A 219 -0.60 0.03 16.35
N TRP A 220 -1.57 0.21 15.45
CA TRP A 220 -2.97 -0.16 15.63
C TRP A 220 -3.63 0.43 16.88
N GLN A 221 -3.41 1.73 17.10
CA GLN A 221 -3.88 2.42 18.31
C GLN A 221 -4.30 3.87 18.02
N LYS A 222 -5.06 4.46 18.95
CA LYS A 222 -5.35 5.89 18.96
C LYS A 222 -4.18 6.63 19.60
N GLU A 223 -3.63 7.59 18.87
CA GLU A 223 -2.55 8.46 19.36
C GLU A 223 -3.04 9.91 19.43
N ARG A 224 -2.67 10.61 20.50
CA ARG A 224 -2.91 12.03 20.62
C ARG A 224 -1.75 12.80 19.99
N ARG A 225 -2.02 13.65 19.01
CA ARG A 225 -0.99 14.39 18.27
C ARG A 225 -1.38 15.85 18.06
N GLU A 226 -0.41 16.75 18.20
CA GLU A 226 -0.59 18.16 17.84
C GLU A 226 -0.45 18.31 16.33
N ILE A 227 -1.48 18.87 15.67
CA ILE A 227 -1.52 19.06 14.22
C ILE A 227 -1.95 20.49 13.91
N THR A 228 -1.29 21.10 12.92
CA THR A 228 -1.80 22.31 12.25
C THR A 228 -2.61 21.85 11.05
N LEU A 229 -3.93 21.91 11.17
CA LEU A 229 -4.87 21.36 10.24
C LEU A 229 -5.33 22.43 9.26
N HIS A 230 -5.01 22.25 7.98
CA HIS A 230 -5.57 23.04 6.89
C HIS A 230 -6.87 22.39 6.41
N TYR A 231 -7.98 23.13 6.41
CA TYR A 231 -9.27 22.57 5.97
C TYR A 231 -9.27 22.12 4.51
N SER A 232 -8.41 22.71 3.68
CA SER A 232 -8.19 22.27 2.31
C SER A 232 -7.63 20.86 2.21
N ASP A 233 -6.92 20.37 3.22
CA ASP A 233 -6.27 19.05 3.18
C ASP A 233 -7.17 17.92 3.68
N LEU A 234 -8.30 18.27 4.30
CA LEU A 234 -9.34 17.33 4.67
C LEU A 234 -10.13 16.90 3.44
N GLU A 235 -10.55 15.64 3.43
CA GLU A 235 -11.52 15.15 2.46
C GLU A 235 -12.93 15.66 2.81
N THR A 236 -13.58 16.31 1.86
CA THR A 236 -14.94 16.84 2.00
C THR A 236 -15.94 15.83 1.43
N ALA A 237 -16.54 15.03 2.31
CA ALA A 237 -17.56 14.01 2.04
C ALA A 237 -17.19 12.94 0.99
N VAL A 238 -17.33 11.68 1.37
CA VAL A 238 -17.14 10.53 0.47
C VAL A 238 -18.13 10.67 -0.69
N ASN A 239 -17.62 10.97 -1.89
CA ASN A 239 -18.45 11.09 -3.10
C ASN A 239 -19.16 9.76 -3.34
N SER A 240 -20.47 9.71 -3.13
CA SER A 240 -21.31 8.53 -3.37
C SER A 240 -21.47 8.17 -4.87
N GLY A 241 -20.72 8.83 -5.77
CA GLY A 241 -20.97 8.85 -7.21
C GLY A 241 -19.99 8.08 -8.09
N ALA A 242 -19.02 7.32 -7.56
CA ALA A 242 -18.09 6.53 -8.37
C ALA A 242 -18.44 5.03 -8.46
N VAL A 243 -19.69 4.66 -8.15
CA VAL A 243 -20.22 3.31 -8.40
C VAL A 243 -21.01 3.36 -9.70
N GLY A 244 -20.31 3.33 -10.83
CA GLY A 244 -20.96 3.29 -12.14
C GLY A 244 -20.12 3.83 -13.29
N ALA A 245 -19.10 3.07 -13.69
CA ALA A 245 -18.64 2.96 -15.08
C ALA A 245 -17.86 1.65 -15.23
#